data_AF-A0A9N9GT81-F1
#
_entry.id   AF-A0A9N9GT81-F1
#
_cell.length_a   1.000
_cell.length_b   1.000
_cell.length_c   1.000
_cell.angle_alpha   90.00
_cell.angle_beta   90.00
_cell.angle_gamma   90.00
#
_symmetry.space_group_name_H-M   'P 1'
#
loop_
_entity.id
_entity.type
_entity.pdbx_description
1 polymer ?
#
loop_
_entity_poly.entity_id
_entity_poly.type
_entity_poly.pdbx_seq_one_letter_code
_entity_poly.pdbx_strand_id
1 'polypeptide(L)'
;METQLKKPNSFDYLNTKAFIETQIFLLSKEFEPSSRWFSAKTSIIEEKIPPNVINEVVLAVNISVRKQCSETFNQQAVNHLLEQIFLLHGERGREEVASQINIDITETTSFGVSTWILSLPEEWPAHNDHSPEIIERHSKHRLNLVNLHKKIMETKQKYEYLKHLREQLSPLYNTHAIQQNLVDRKGSVATELNKMLVLMPKLLMTIEKNKNFLMRKRPEISFPSLGSLEDESKNDTTIIVKGIIKDSGKGSM
;
A
#
# COMPACT_ATOMS: atom_id res chain seq x y z
N MET A 1 -10.68 2.33 -17.45
CA MET A 1 -10.06 3.34 -16.57
C MET A 1 -8.94 4.00 -17.36
N GLU A 2 -9.31 4.99 -18.17
CA GLU A 2 -8.34 5.77 -18.95
C GLU A 2 -7.60 6.69 -17.99
N THR A 3 -6.29 6.47 -17.88
CA THR A 3 -5.38 7.41 -17.24
C THR A 3 -5.46 8.72 -18.01
N GLN A 4 -6.20 9.69 -17.45
CA GLN A 4 -6.18 11.08 -17.91
C GLN A 4 -4.73 11.56 -17.81
N LEU A 5 -4.02 11.52 -18.94
CA LEU A 5 -2.77 12.25 -19.13
C LEU A 5 -3.05 13.68 -18.72
N LYS A 6 -2.50 14.08 -17.57
CA LYS A 6 -2.53 15.47 -17.09
C LYS A 6 -2.09 16.32 -18.27
N LYS A 7 -3.03 17.09 -18.85
CA LYS A 7 -2.73 17.93 -20.00
C LYS A 7 -1.50 18.77 -19.63
N PRO A 8 -0.48 18.84 -20.51
CA PRO A 8 0.70 19.63 -20.24
C PRO A 8 0.24 21.04 -19.90
N ASN A 9 0.81 21.58 -18.82
CA ASN A 9 0.48 22.91 -18.33
C ASN A 9 0.65 23.87 -19.52
N SER A 10 -0.47 24.46 -20.00
CA SER A 10 -0.51 25.18 -21.29
C SER A 10 0.56 26.28 -21.36
N PHE A 11 0.87 26.88 -20.21
CA PHE A 11 1.90 27.89 -20.06
C PHE A 11 3.33 27.37 -20.34
N ASP A 12 3.68 26.20 -19.82
CA ASP A 12 5.01 25.60 -20.01
C ASP A 12 5.21 25.16 -21.46
N TYR A 13 4.14 24.72 -22.11
CA TYR A 13 4.12 24.37 -23.54
C TYR A 13 4.42 25.57 -24.43
N LEU A 14 3.75 26.70 -24.17
CA LEU A 14 3.94 27.92 -24.94
C LEU A 14 5.34 28.50 -24.74
N ASN A 15 5.88 28.50 -23.52
CA ASN A 15 7.23 28.99 -23.25
C ASN A 15 8.30 28.12 -23.92
N THR A 16 8.15 26.79 -23.85
CA THR A 16 9.10 25.86 -24.48
C THR A 16 9.05 25.98 -26.00
N LYS A 17 7.85 26.15 -26.58
CA LYS A 17 7.69 26.42 -28.00
C LYS A 17 8.39 27.74 -28.41
N ALA A 18 8.12 28.82 -27.69
CA ALA A 18 8.75 30.13 -27.96
C ALA A 18 10.28 30.07 -27.81
N PHE A 19 10.78 29.29 -26.85
CA PHE A 19 12.21 29.02 -26.70
C PHE A 19 12.78 28.29 -27.93
N ILE A 20 12.15 27.21 -28.39
CA ILE A 20 12.62 26.46 -29.57
C ILE A 20 12.59 27.35 -30.81
N GLU A 21 11.52 28.13 -31.01
CA GLU A 21 11.39 29.06 -32.12
C GLU A 21 12.47 30.16 -32.09
N THR A 22 12.79 30.69 -30.91
CA THR A 22 13.90 31.66 -30.77
C THR A 22 15.26 31.03 -31.02
N GLN A 23 15.50 29.78 -30.59
CA GLN A 23 16.75 29.07 -30.92
C GLN A 23 16.88 28.81 -32.42
N ILE A 24 15.80 28.38 -33.09
CA ILE A 24 15.79 28.18 -34.55
C ILE A 24 16.03 29.51 -35.27
N PHE A 25 15.44 30.60 -34.80
CA PHE A 25 15.69 31.93 -35.34
C PHE A 25 17.16 32.36 -35.21
N LEU A 26 17.79 32.09 -34.07
CA LEU A 26 19.20 32.36 -33.85
C LEU A 26 20.11 31.52 -34.77
N LEU A 27 19.77 30.25 -34.99
CA LEU A 27 20.49 29.36 -35.91
C LEU A 27 20.32 29.76 -37.38
N SER A 28 19.16 30.29 -37.75
CA SER A 28 18.90 30.81 -39.10
C SER A 28 19.45 32.23 -39.33
N LYS A 29 20.06 32.85 -38.31
CA LYS A 29 20.62 34.19 -38.42
C LYS A 29 21.74 34.21 -39.46
N GLU A 30 21.72 35.23 -40.31
CA GLU A 30 22.70 35.38 -41.38
C GLU A 30 24.12 35.47 -40.82
N PHE A 31 25.03 34.74 -41.46
CA PHE A 31 26.45 34.81 -41.13
C PHE A 31 27.04 36.06 -41.78
N GLU A 32 27.60 36.92 -40.94
CA GLU A 32 28.50 37.98 -41.38
C GLU A 32 29.93 37.63 -40.96
N PRO A 33 30.90 37.70 -41.88
CA PRO A 33 32.29 37.42 -41.53
C PRO A 33 32.77 38.44 -40.48
N SER A 34 33.16 37.94 -39.30
CA SER A 34 33.66 38.82 -38.23
C SER A 34 34.93 39.55 -38.65
N SER A 35 35.15 40.76 -38.12
CA SER A 35 36.39 41.54 -38.35
C SER A 35 37.67 40.76 -37.98
N ARG A 36 37.55 39.86 -37.00
CA ARG A 36 38.62 38.91 -36.60
C ARG A 36 38.96 37.91 -37.72
N TRP A 37 37.98 37.44 -38.48
CA TRP A 37 38.21 36.57 -39.63
C TRP A 37 38.96 37.30 -40.75
N PHE A 38 38.60 38.55 -41.04
CA PHE A 38 39.33 39.36 -42.03
C PHE A 38 40.78 39.59 -41.64
N SER A 39 41.06 39.85 -40.37
CA SER A 39 42.43 40.02 -39.85
C SER A 39 43.26 38.72 -39.93
N ALA A 40 42.63 37.58 -39.63
CA ALA A 40 43.25 36.26 -39.77
C ALA A 40 43.51 35.90 -41.25
N LYS A 41 42.59 36.26 -42.15
CA LYS A 41 42.73 36.05 -43.60
C LYS A 41 43.97 36.72 -44.17
N THR A 42 44.24 37.97 -43.78
CA THR A 42 45.44 38.72 -44.22
C THR A 42 46.75 38.05 -43.77
N SER A 43 46.71 37.24 -42.71
CA SER A 43 47.89 36.52 -42.20
C SER A 43 48.09 35.14 -42.83
N ILE A 44 47.05 34.57 -43.49
CA ILE A 44 47.03 33.17 -43.94
C ILE A 44 47.07 33.05 -45.47
N ILE A 45 46.53 34.04 -46.20
CA ILE A 45 46.39 33.97 -47.67
C ILE A 45 47.18 35.11 -48.31
N GLU A 46 48.23 34.78 -49.07
CA GLU A 46 49.06 35.73 -49.82
C GLU A 46 48.31 36.32 -51.04
N GLU A 47 47.36 35.58 -51.61
CA GLU A 47 46.49 36.06 -52.69
C GLU A 47 45.29 36.86 -52.19
N LYS A 48 45.14 38.08 -52.72
CA LYS A 48 44.03 38.98 -52.39
C LYS A 48 42.73 38.51 -53.08
N ILE A 49 42.00 37.60 -52.42
CA ILE A 49 40.66 37.20 -52.86
C ILE A 49 39.77 38.46 -52.98
N PRO A 50 39.12 38.69 -54.13
CA PRO A 50 38.24 39.84 -54.32
C PRO A 50 37.08 39.84 -53.32
N PRO A 51 36.68 41.02 -52.78
CA PRO A 51 35.58 41.10 -51.82
C PRO A 51 34.25 40.64 -52.42
N ASN A 52 34.09 40.73 -53.75
CA ASN A 52 32.90 40.27 -54.45
C ASN A 52 32.67 38.75 -54.31
N VAL A 53 33.74 37.95 -54.43
CA VAL A 53 33.67 36.49 -54.30
C VAL A 53 33.32 36.09 -52.86
N ILE A 54 33.82 36.84 -51.87
CA ILE A 54 33.48 36.61 -50.46
C ILE A 54 32.00 36.87 -50.24
N ASN A 55 31.47 37.97 -50.77
CA ASN A 55 30.06 38.31 -50.63
C ASN A 55 29.17 37.27 -51.32
N GLU A 56 29.53 36.80 -52.51
CA GLU A 56 28.80 35.75 -53.23
C GLU A 56 28.79 34.42 -52.45
N VAL A 57 29.93 34.00 -51.90
CA VAL A 57 30.04 32.78 -51.08
C VAL A 57 29.25 32.94 -49.78
N VAL A 58 29.33 34.09 -49.11
CA VAL A 58 28.55 34.37 -47.89
C VAL A 58 27.06 34.32 -48.18
N LEU A 59 26.61 34.90 -49.30
CA LEU A 59 25.22 34.81 -49.73
C LEU A 59 24.80 33.36 -50.02
N ALA A 60 25.62 32.59 -50.73
CA ALA A 60 25.35 31.19 -51.04
C ALA A 60 25.26 30.31 -49.77
N VAL A 61 26.14 30.56 -48.80
CA VAL A 61 26.12 29.89 -47.48
C VAL A 61 24.87 30.29 -46.70
N ASN A 62 24.54 31.58 -46.63
CA ASN A 62 23.34 32.06 -45.95
C ASN A 62 22.04 31.51 -46.57
N ILE A 63 21.99 31.36 -47.89
CA ILE A 63 20.87 30.70 -48.58
C ILE A 63 20.81 29.21 -48.23
N SER A 64 21.96 28.52 -48.23
CA SER A 64 22.03 27.09 -47.90
C SER A 64 21.62 26.81 -46.45
N VAL A 65 22.09 27.64 -45.51
CA VAL A 65 21.73 27.54 -44.08
C VAL A 65 20.23 27.75 -43.89
N ARG A 66 19.65 28.81 -44.49
CA ARG A 66 18.21 29.05 -44.42
C ARG A 66 17.40 27.89 -44.98
N LYS A 67 17.83 27.33 -46.12
CA LYS A 67 17.19 26.18 -46.74
C LYS A 67 17.24 24.97 -45.80
N GLN A 68 18.41 24.64 -45.26
CA GLN A 68 18.58 23.51 -44.34
C GLN A 68 17.80 23.69 -43.02
N CYS A 69 17.80 24.90 -42.45
CA CYS A 69 17.01 25.21 -41.27
C CYS A 69 15.50 25.06 -41.54
N SER A 70 15.02 25.53 -42.70
CA SER A 70 13.61 25.38 -43.09
C SER A 70 13.21 23.93 -43.35
N GLU A 71 14.10 23.11 -43.91
CA GLU A 71 13.85 21.69 -44.18
C GLU A 71 13.89 20.84 -42.91
N THR A 72 14.85 21.12 -42.02
CA THR A 72 15.07 20.35 -40.78
C THR A 72 14.08 20.75 -39.69
N PHE A 73 13.82 22.06 -39.53
CA PHE A 73 12.97 22.59 -38.46
C PHE A 73 11.59 23.01 -38.99
N ASN A 74 10.94 22.12 -39.75
CA ASN A 74 9.55 22.32 -40.13
C ASN A 74 8.66 22.39 -38.87
N GLN A 75 7.54 23.11 -38.96
CA GLN A 75 6.56 23.26 -37.87
C GLN A 75 6.09 21.90 -37.32
N GLN A 76 5.98 20.88 -38.18
CA GLN A 76 5.66 19.51 -37.75
C GLN A 76 6.77 18.89 -36.90
N ALA A 77 8.04 19.08 -37.27
CA ALA A 77 9.18 18.59 -36.50
C ALA A 77 9.27 19.29 -35.14
N VAL A 78 9.02 20.61 -35.10
CA VAL A 78 8.98 21.39 -33.85
C VAL A 78 7.87 20.89 -32.92
N ASN A 79 6.66 20.66 -33.44
CA ASN A 79 5.55 20.13 -32.65
C ASN A 79 5.86 18.72 -32.11
N HIS A 80 6.46 17.85 -32.94
CA HIS A 80 6.83 16.51 -32.51
C HIS A 80 7.93 16.52 -31.44
N LEU A 81 8.96 17.36 -31.58
CA LEU A 81 9.98 17.56 -30.53
C LEU A 81 9.35 18.05 -29.22
N LEU A 82 8.40 18.97 -29.32
CA LEU A 82 7.69 19.48 -28.17
C LEU A 82 6.89 18.38 -27.47
N GLU A 83 6.13 17.57 -28.22
CA GLU A 83 5.44 16.39 -27.70
C GLU A 83 6.41 15.42 -27.00
N GLN A 84 7.54 15.11 -27.62
CA GLN A 84 8.56 14.23 -27.02
C GLN A 84 9.13 14.81 -25.72
N ILE A 85 9.46 16.10 -25.67
CA ILE A 85 9.93 16.77 -24.46
C ILE A 85 8.87 16.66 -23.35
N PHE A 86 7.60 16.86 -23.68
CA PHE A 86 6.52 16.73 -22.70
C PHE A 86 6.29 15.30 -22.24
N LEU A 87 6.39 14.32 -23.13
CA LEU A 87 6.33 12.92 -22.77
C LEU A 87 7.48 12.55 -21.83
N LEU A 88 8.70 12.96 -22.14
CA LEU A 88 9.88 12.71 -21.29
C LEU A 88 9.77 13.40 -19.93
N HIS A 89 9.32 14.65 -19.87
CA HIS A 89 9.08 15.32 -18.59
C HIS A 89 7.96 14.65 -17.80
N GLY A 90 6.91 14.17 -18.47
CA GLY A 90 5.84 13.40 -17.84
C GLY A 90 6.28 12.01 -17.36
N GLU A 91 7.15 11.34 -18.10
CA GLU A 91 7.76 10.06 -17.73
C GLU A 91 8.71 10.21 -16.55
N ARG A 92 9.61 11.20 -16.60
CA ARG A 92 10.50 11.51 -15.48
C ARG A 92 9.74 11.96 -14.25
N GLY A 93 8.69 12.78 -14.39
CA GLY A 93 7.80 13.10 -13.28
C GLY A 93 7.07 11.87 -12.73
N ARG A 94 6.70 10.90 -13.57
CA ARG A 94 6.12 9.63 -13.14
C ARG A 94 7.13 8.70 -12.50
N GLU A 95 8.38 8.69 -12.94
CA GLU A 95 9.47 7.90 -12.37
C GLU A 95 9.91 8.48 -11.01
N GLU A 96 9.99 9.80 -10.91
CA GLU A 96 10.18 10.52 -9.64
C GLU A 96 9.01 10.24 -8.68
N VAL A 97 7.75 10.30 -9.15
CA VAL A 97 6.56 9.96 -8.33
C VAL A 97 6.43 8.47 -8.03
N ALA A 98 6.93 7.58 -8.88
CA ALA A 98 6.95 6.14 -8.60
C ALA A 98 8.05 5.78 -7.58
N SER A 99 9.15 6.54 -7.60
CA SER A 99 10.24 6.44 -6.61
C SER A 99 9.89 7.15 -5.30
N GLN A 100 9.05 8.18 -5.35
CA GLN A 100 8.44 8.79 -4.18
C GLN A 100 7.31 7.87 -3.71
N ILE A 101 7.49 7.23 -2.56
CA ILE A 101 6.39 6.48 -1.95
C ILE A 101 5.20 7.43 -1.79
N ASN A 102 4.08 7.07 -2.42
CA ASN A 102 2.84 7.83 -2.35
C ASN A 102 2.23 7.63 -0.95
N ILE A 103 2.82 8.31 0.03
CA ILE A 103 2.29 8.37 1.38
C ILE A 103 1.15 9.38 1.29
N ASP A 104 -0.08 8.89 1.19
CA ASP A 104 -1.29 9.70 1.29
C ASP A 104 -1.40 10.25 2.72
N ILE A 105 -0.53 11.21 3.07
CA ILE A 105 -0.66 12.03 4.27
C ILE A 105 -1.73 13.06 3.95
N THR A 106 -2.99 12.64 3.89
CA THR A 106 -4.09 13.59 3.86
C THR A 106 -4.18 14.23 5.26
N GLU A 107 -4.46 15.54 5.33
CA GLU A 107 -4.66 16.27 6.60
C GLU A 107 -5.76 15.65 7.49
N THR A 108 -6.57 14.76 6.92
CA THR A 108 -7.64 14.00 7.57
C THR A 108 -7.26 12.57 7.96
N THR A 109 -6.01 12.13 7.71
CA THR A 109 -5.54 10.81 8.12
C THR A 109 -5.45 10.78 9.64
N SER A 110 -6.52 10.29 10.26
CA SER A 110 -6.60 10.03 11.68
C SER A 110 -5.36 9.25 12.11
N PHE A 111 -4.70 9.73 13.17
CA PHE A 111 -3.54 9.12 13.82
C PHE A 111 -3.69 7.61 14.13
N GLY A 112 -4.92 7.10 14.09
CA GLY A 112 -5.27 5.69 14.25
C GLY A 112 -5.02 4.77 13.04
N VAL A 113 -4.81 5.29 11.82
CA VAL A 113 -4.48 4.47 10.64
C VAL A 113 -2.97 4.40 10.51
N SER A 114 -2.34 3.47 11.21
CA SER A 114 -0.88 3.41 11.33
C SER A 114 -0.15 2.68 10.20
N THR A 115 -0.87 2.24 9.17
CA THR A 115 -0.29 1.51 8.05
C THR A 115 0.66 2.38 7.22
N TRP A 116 0.43 3.70 7.17
CA TRP A 116 1.30 4.61 6.41
C TRP A 116 2.68 4.77 7.06
N ILE A 117 2.80 4.69 8.39
CA ILE A 117 4.09 4.79 9.08
C ILE A 117 4.99 3.61 8.70
N LEU A 118 4.39 2.43 8.52
CA LEU A 118 5.07 1.20 8.11
C LEU A 118 5.37 1.17 6.61
N SER A 119 4.65 1.94 5.79
CA SER A 119 4.94 2.06 4.36
C SER A 119 6.05 3.07 4.06
N LEU A 120 6.61 3.76 5.06
CA LEU A 120 7.78 4.62 4.82
C LEU A 120 8.98 3.78 4.35
N PRO A 121 9.73 4.28 3.35
CA PRO A 121 10.88 3.55 2.84
C PRO A 121 11.97 3.43 3.91
N GLU A 122 12.68 2.30 3.86
CA GLU A 122 13.79 2.04 4.78
C GLU A 122 14.97 2.99 4.53
N GLU A 123 15.26 3.19 3.25
CA GLU A 123 16.35 4.01 2.75
C GLU A 123 15.79 5.24 2.03
N TRP A 124 16.49 6.37 2.16
CA TRP A 124 16.13 7.57 1.41
C TRP A 124 16.32 7.31 -0.08
N PRO A 125 15.39 7.74 -0.97
CA PRO A 125 15.49 7.44 -2.39
C PRO A 125 16.80 7.95 -2.99
N ALA A 126 17.57 7.01 -3.57
CA ALA A 126 18.94 7.19 -4.04
C ALA A 126 19.08 8.10 -5.28
N HIS A 127 17.98 8.55 -5.87
CA HIS A 127 17.97 9.40 -7.08
C HIS A 127 18.43 10.85 -6.84
N ASN A 128 18.90 11.12 -5.63
CA ASN A 128 18.96 12.45 -5.10
C ASN A 128 20.26 12.50 -4.29
N ASP A 129 21.29 13.12 -4.87
CA ASP A 129 22.66 13.25 -4.34
C ASP A 129 22.67 14.09 -3.04
N HIS A 130 22.08 13.54 -1.98
CA HIS A 130 21.96 14.20 -0.69
C HIS A 130 23.19 13.97 0.17
N SER A 131 23.52 14.97 0.98
CA SER A 131 24.55 14.87 2.02
C SER A 131 24.25 13.67 2.95
N PRO A 132 25.25 12.89 3.36
CA PRO A 132 25.07 11.74 4.24
C PRO A 132 24.38 12.08 5.56
N GLU A 133 24.49 13.33 6.02
CA GLU A 133 23.80 13.84 7.23
C GLU A 133 22.27 13.76 7.11
N ILE A 134 21.72 14.00 5.91
CA ILE A 134 20.26 13.97 5.67
C ILE A 134 19.75 12.53 5.75
N ILE A 135 20.53 11.57 5.25
CA ILE A 135 20.21 10.14 5.27
C ILE A 135 20.20 9.63 6.71
N GLU A 136 21.22 9.98 7.51
CA GLU A 136 21.29 9.62 8.92
C GLU A 136 20.17 10.29 9.74
N ARG A 137 19.87 11.55 9.45
CA ARG A 137 18.74 12.24 10.08
C ARG A 137 17.43 11.51 9.75
N HIS A 138 17.20 11.12 8.51
CA HIS A 138 15.99 10.40 8.11
C HIS A 138 15.85 9.07 8.87
N SER A 139 16.90 8.24 8.90
CA SER A 139 16.86 6.94 9.58
C SER A 139 16.55 7.10 11.07
N LYS A 140 17.15 8.09 11.74
CA LYS A 140 16.87 8.42 13.14
C LYS A 140 15.41 8.82 13.37
N HIS A 141 14.83 9.64 12.48
CA HIS A 141 13.43 10.05 12.58
C HIS A 141 12.49 8.88 12.35
N ARG A 142 12.77 8.02 11.36
CA ARG A 142 11.99 6.80 11.10
C ARG A 142 11.97 5.89 12.34
N LEU A 143 13.13 5.62 12.94
CA LEU A 143 13.20 4.80 14.16
C LEU A 143 12.36 5.39 15.30
N ASN A 144 12.40 6.71 15.48
CA ASN A 144 11.57 7.37 16.47
C ASN A 144 10.07 7.22 16.17
N LEU A 145 9.66 7.41 14.90
CA LEU A 145 8.27 7.23 14.47
C LEU A 145 7.77 5.80 14.70
N VAL A 146 8.58 4.79 14.36
CA VAL A 146 8.23 3.37 14.59
C VAL A 146 8.08 3.08 16.08
N ASN A 147 8.97 3.60 16.92
CA ASN A 147 8.89 3.44 18.37
C ASN A 147 7.65 4.12 18.96
N LEU A 148 7.32 5.33 18.50
CA LEU A 148 6.12 6.02 18.92
C LEU A 148 4.86 5.27 18.48
N HIS A 149 4.85 4.77 17.24
CA HIS A 149 3.78 3.94 16.70
C HIS A 149 3.54 2.68 17.57
N LYS A 150 4.60 1.97 17.95
CA LYS A 150 4.51 0.83 18.87
C LYS A 150 3.84 1.19 20.19
N LYS A 151 4.26 2.31 20.81
CA LYS A 151 3.65 2.79 22.07
C LYS A 151 2.16 3.09 21.92
N ILE A 152 1.75 3.69 20.81
CA ILE A 152 0.34 3.98 20.52
C ILE A 152 -0.47 2.69 20.39
N MET A 153 0.10 1.66 19.75
CA MET A 153 -0.57 0.37 19.64
C MET A 153 -0.71 -0.32 20.99
N GLU A 154 0.32 -0.27 21.84
CA GLU A 154 0.26 -0.81 23.21
C GLU A 154 -0.81 -0.08 24.05
N THR A 155 -0.91 1.24 23.97
CA THR A 155 -1.93 2.00 24.71
C THR A 155 -3.33 1.73 24.17
N LYS A 156 -3.50 1.59 22.85
CA LYS A 156 -4.77 1.22 22.23
C LYS A 156 -5.23 -0.16 22.67
N GLN A 157 -4.34 -1.16 22.70
CA GLN A 157 -4.65 -2.50 23.19
C GLN A 157 -5.11 -2.48 24.66
N LYS A 158 -4.42 -1.71 25.52
CA LYS A 158 -4.83 -1.53 26.92
C LYS A 158 -6.21 -0.87 27.03
N TYR A 159 -6.48 0.13 26.19
CA TYR A 159 -7.77 0.81 26.16
C TYR A 159 -8.90 -0.14 25.73
N GLU A 160 -8.72 -0.90 24.64
CA GLU A 160 -9.71 -1.88 24.17
C GLU A 160 -9.96 -2.97 25.22
N TYR A 161 -8.92 -3.45 25.90
CA TYR A 161 -9.06 -4.40 27.01
C TYR A 161 -9.92 -3.83 28.15
N LEU A 162 -9.62 -2.60 28.60
CA LEU A 162 -10.38 -1.96 29.67
C LEU A 162 -11.82 -1.63 29.25
N LYS A 163 -12.02 -1.26 27.99
CA LYS A 163 -13.34 -1.02 27.42
C LYS A 163 -14.16 -2.31 27.38
N HIS A 164 -13.57 -3.42 26.93
CA HIS A 164 -14.21 -4.73 26.94
C HIS A 164 -14.60 -5.15 28.36
N LEU A 165 -13.68 -5.00 29.33
CA LEU A 165 -13.97 -5.28 30.74
C LEU A 165 -15.11 -4.39 31.27
N ARG A 166 -15.13 -3.11 30.91
CA ARG A 166 -16.21 -2.19 31.28
C ARG A 166 -17.54 -2.61 30.67
N GLU A 167 -17.58 -3.06 29.43
CA GLU A 167 -18.80 -3.57 28.79
C GLU A 167 -19.33 -4.82 29.51
N GLN A 168 -18.45 -5.74 29.91
CA GLN A 168 -18.82 -6.91 30.73
C GLN A 168 -19.32 -6.54 32.13
N LEU A 169 -18.78 -5.46 32.72
CA LEU A 169 -19.20 -4.96 34.03
C LEU A 169 -20.44 -4.05 33.97
N SER A 170 -20.76 -3.47 32.81
CA SER A 170 -21.93 -2.61 32.60
C SER A 170 -23.26 -3.22 33.07
N PRO A 171 -23.58 -4.50 32.79
CA PRO A 171 -24.80 -5.12 33.32
C PRO A 171 -24.80 -5.30 34.84
N LEU A 172 -23.61 -5.34 35.48
CA LEU A 172 -23.47 -5.54 36.92
C LEU A 172 -23.50 -4.22 37.72
N TYR A 173 -23.30 -3.07 37.06
CA TYR A 173 -23.20 -1.75 37.72
C TYR A 173 -24.55 -1.26 38.30
N ASN A 174 -25.68 -1.71 37.73
CA ASN A 174 -27.01 -1.32 38.18
C ASN A 174 -27.47 -2.07 39.44
N THR A 175 -26.72 -3.06 39.90
CA THR A 175 -27.02 -3.79 41.12
C THR A 175 -25.94 -3.46 42.14
N HIS A 176 -26.30 -3.04 43.36
CA HIS A 176 -25.38 -2.94 44.51
C HIS A 176 -24.74 -4.30 44.91
N ALA A 177 -24.82 -5.31 44.03
CA ALA A 177 -24.47 -6.70 44.22
C ALA A 177 -23.21 -7.13 43.45
N ILE A 178 -22.40 -6.19 42.93
CA ILE A 178 -21.08 -6.56 42.36
C ILE A 178 -20.29 -7.39 43.39
N GLN A 179 -20.34 -7.01 44.67
CA GLN A 179 -19.73 -7.73 45.79
C GLN A 179 -20.36 -9.10 46.10
N GLN A 180 -21.66 -9.30 45.80
CA GLN A 180 -22.36 -10.55 46.07
C GLN A 180 -22.18 -11.61 44.95
N ASN A 181 -21.81 -11.16 43.75
CA ASN A 181 -21.51 -12.01 42.60
C ASN A 181 -20.02 -12.33 42.44
N LEU A 182 -19.15 -11.85 43.33
CA LEU A 182 -17.81 -12.41 43.47
C LEU A 182 -17.92 -13.88 43.91
N VAL A 183 -17.07 -14.73 43.35
CA VAL A 183 -16.98 -16.15 43.72
C VAL A 183 -16.41 -16.26 45.13
N ASP A 184 -17.26 -16.03 46.11
CA ASP A 184 -16.95 -16.28 47.50
C ASP A 184 -17.23 -17.76 47.82
N ARG A 185 -16.49 -18.36 48.75
CA ARG A 185 -16.67 -19.79 49.11
C ARG A 185 -18.07 -20.10 49.67
N LYS A 186 -18.83 -19.05 50.02
CA LYS A 186 -20.22 -19.08 50.50
C LYS A 186 -21.20 -18.41 49.51
N GLY A 187 -20.79 -18.17 48.27
CA GLY A 187 -21.62 -17.50 47.26
C GLY A 187 -22.84 -18.32 46.85
N SER A 188 -23.86 -17.63 46.31
CA SER A 188 -25.11 -18.24 45.83
C SER A 188 -24.86 -19.44 44.91
N VAL A 189 -23.89 -19.33 44.00
CA VAL A 189 -23.50 -20.42 43.08
C VAL A 189 -23.01 -21.66 43.83
N ALA A 190 -22.18 -21.52 44.85
CA ALA A 190 -21.71 -22.66 45.65
C ALA A 190 -22.86 -23.32 46.42
N THR A 191 -23.84 -22.54 46.87
CA THR A 191 -25.04 -23.10 47.52
C THR A 191 -25.94 -23.85 46.54
N GLU A 192 -26.12 -23.35 45.31
CA GLU A 192 -26.88 -24.05 44.27
C GLU A 192 -26.15 -25.31 43.78
N LEU A 193 -24.82 -25.28 43.68
CA LEU A 193 -24.02 -26.46 43.34
C LEU A 193 -24.12 -27.53 44.43
N ASN A 194 -24.11 -27.14 45.71
CA ASN A 194 -24.36 -28.05 46.82
C ASN A 194 -25.80 -28.62 46.81
N LYS A 195 -26.81 -27.80 46.49
CA LYS A 195 -28.20 -28.28 46.30
C LYS A 195 -28.30 -29.25 45.13
N MET A 196 -27.62 -28.97 44.01
CA MET A 196 -27.56 -29.85 42.85
C MET A 196 -26.89 -31.18 43.22
N LEU A 197 -25.78 -31.18 43.97
CA LEU A 197 -25.14 -32.40 44.46
C LEU A 197 -26.07 -33.24 45.34
N VAL A 198 -26.95 -32.62 46.13
CA VAL A 198 -27.96 -33.32 46.93
C VAL A 198 -29.13 -33.84 46.06
N LEU A 199 -29.51 -33.11 45.02
CA LEU A 199 -30.64 -33.47 44.14
C LEU A 199 -30.26 -34.48 43.05
N MET A 200 -29.01 -34.53 42.61
CA MET A 200 -28.51 -35.44 41.57
C MET A 200 -28.72 -36.92 41.91
N PRO A 201 -28.41 -37.40 43.13
CA PRO A 201 -28.72 -38.78 43.54
C PRO A 201 -30.23 -39.07 43.52
N LYS A 202 -31.08 -38.11 43.90
CA LYS A 202 -32.54 -38.26 43.89
C LYS A 202 -33.08 -38.32 42.45
N LEU A 203 -32.54 -37.50 41.56
CA LEU A 203 -32.85 -37.55 40.13
C LEU A 203 -32.41 -38.87 39.52
N LEU A 204 -31.19 -39.32 39.81
CA LEU A 204 -30.66 -40.61 39.36
C LEU A 204 -31.53 -41.78 39.84
N MET A 205 -31.92 -41.79 41.12
CA MET A 205 -32.87 -42.77 41.66
C MET A 205 -34.24 -42.72 40.99
N THR A 206 -34.73 -41.53 40.62
CA THR A 206 -36.04 -41.37 39.96
C THR A 206 -35.97 -41.86 38.51
N ILE A 207 -34.87 -41.60 37.82
CA ILE A 207 -34.56 -42.11 36.49
C ILE A 207 -34.43 -43.65 36.51
N GLU A 208 -33.74 -44.22 37.50
CA GLU A 208 -33.64 -45.67 37.69
C GLU A 208 -35.00 -46.30 38.00
N LYS A 209 -35.81 -45.69 38.87
CA LYS A 209 -37.18 -46.15 39.15
C LYS A 209 -38.05 -46.10 37.89
N ASN A 210 -37.98 -45.04 37.09
CA ASN A 210 -38.69 -44.95 35.82
C ASN A 210 -38.17 -45.95 34.78
N LYS A 211 -36.86 -46.18 34.70
CA LYS A 211 -36.27 -47.23 33.86
C LYS A 211 -36.76 -48.62 34.30
N ASN A 212 -36.79 -48.90 35.59
CA ASN A 212 -37.30 -50.16 36.14
C ASN A 212 -38.81 -50.31 35.97
N PHE A 213 -39.57 -49.21 35.99
CA PHE A 213 -41.00 -49.19 35.66
C PHE A 213 -41.25 -49.49 34.18
N LEU A 214 -40.43 -48.93 33.28
CA LEU A 214 -40.47 -49.24 31.85
C LEU A 214 -40.04 -50.69 31.56
N MET A 215 -39.07 -51.23 32.32
CA MET A 215 -38.66 -52.63 32.21
C MET A 215 -39.70 -53.59 32.81
N ARG A 216 -40.43 -53.21 33.88
CA ARG A 216 -41.55 -53.98 34.43
C ARG A 216 -42.79 -54.02 33.54
N LYS A 217 -42.96 -53.03 32.65
CA LYS A 217 -44.10 -52.95 31.71
C LYS A 217 -43.94 -53.84 30.46
N ARG A 218 -42.84 -54.58 30.29
CA ARG A 218 -42.77 -55.68 29.32
C ARG A 218 -42.98 -57.03 30.04
N PRO A 219 -44.18 -57.61 30.04
CA PRO A 219 -44.32 -59.04 30.20
C PRO A 219 -43.91 -59.73 28.88
N GLU A 220 -42.97 -60.67 29.02
CA GLU A 220 -42.67 -61.81 28.12
C GLU A 220 -43.43 -61.81 26.78
N ILE A 221 -42.78 -61.30 25.71
CA ILE A 221 -43.03 -61.79 24.36
C ILE A 221 -41.85 -62.68 24.03
N SER A 222 -42.13 -63.99 24.02
CA SER A 222 -41.23 -65.04 23.57
C SER A 222 -40.65 -64.70 22.20
N PHE A 223 -39.32 -64.67 22.10
CA PHE A 223 -38.63 -64.62 20.81
C PHE A 223 -38.69 -65.99 20.13
N PRO A 224 -39.06 -66.08 18.84
CA PRO A 224 -38.61 -67.18 18.00
C PRO A 224 -37.17 -66.93 17.55
N SER A 225 -36.34 -67.94 17.81
CA SER A 225 -35.05 -68.32 17.24
C SER A 225 -34.38 -67.39 16.21
N LEU A 226 -33.17 -66.96 16.61
CA LEU A 226 -31.93 -66.82 15.85
C LEU A 226 -32.00 -67.21 14.35
N GLY A 227 -31.95 -66.20 13.49
CA GLY A 227 -31.56 -66.29 12.09
C GLY A 227 -30.39 -65.32 11.87
N SER A 228 -29.25 -65.89 11.55
CA SER A 228 -27.97 -65.25 11.20
C SER A 228 -28.11 -64.14 10.16
N LEU A 229 -27.48 -63.00 10.42
CA LEU A 229 -26.80 -62.17 9.41
C LEU A 229 -25.69 -61.39 10.12
N GLU A 230 -24.48 -61.88 9.90
CA GLU A 230 -23.23 -61.16 10.06
C GLU A 230 -23.24 -59.87 9.22
N ASP A 231 -22.44 -58.91 9.72
CA ASP A 231 -21.82 -57.80 9.01
C ASP A 231 -22.71 -56.72 8.37
N GLU A 232 -22.82 -55.58 9.07
CA GLU A 232 -22.41 -54.29 8.49
C GLU A 232 -22.31 -53.16 9.55
N SER A 233 -21.33 -52.27 9.34
CA SER A 233 -21.14 -50.97 10.01
C SER A 233 -20.40 -50.93 11.36
N LYS A 234 -19.15 -51.42 11.35
CA LYS A 234 -18.05 -50.60 11.91
C LYS A 234 -17.67 -49.60 10.82
N ASN A 235 -18.09 -48.32 10.89
CA ASN A 235 -17.38 -47.21 10.23
C ASN A 235 -17.78 -45.78 10.66
N ASP A 236 -18.87 -45.54 11.38
CA ASP A 236 -19.36 -44.14 11.49
C ASP A 236 -18.94 -43.31 12.71
N THR A 237 -18.08 -43.82 13.61
CA THR A 237 -17.64 -43.03 14.79
C THR A 237 -16.19 -42.57 14.77
N THR A 238 -15.39 -42.95 13.76
CA THR A 238 -13.98 -42.50 13.69
C THR A 238 -13.79 -41.22 12.87
N ILE A 239 -14.81 -40.75 12.12
CA ILE A 239 -14.67 -39.60 11.23
C ILE A 239 -14.92 -38.25 11.93
N ILE A 240 -15.67 -38.22 13.05
CA ILE A 240 -16.04 -36.93 13.67
C ILE A 240 -14.91 -36.37 14.57
N VAL A 241 -14.01 -37.20 15.10
CA VAL A 241 -12.96 -36.73 16.04
C VAL A 241 -11.67 -36.29 15.33
N LYS A 242 -11.48 -36.60 14.04
CA LYS A 242 -10.30 -36.16 13.27
C LYS A 242 -10.48 -34.83 12.51
N GLY A 243 -11.68 -34.26 12.50
CA GLY A 243 -12.01 -33.01 11.78
C GLY A 243 -11.83 -31.71 12.58
N ILE A 244 -11.72 -31.75 13.91
CA ILE A 244 -11.75 -30.54 14.75
C ILE A 244 -10.35 -30.11 15.25
N ILE A 245 -9.31 -30.93 15.03
CA ILE A 245 -7.94 -30.66 15.54
C ILE A 245 -6.98 -30.15 14.43
N LYS A 246 -7.46 -29.90 13.20
CA LYS A 246 -6.58 -29.41 12.10
C LYS A 246 -6.69 -27.93 11.72
N ASP A 247 -7.62 -27.16 12.31
CA ASP A 247 -7.85 -25.76 11.92
C ASP A 247 -7.37 -24.69 12.93
N SER A 248 -6.55 -25.03 13.92
CA SER A 248 -5.95 -24.04 14.84
C SER A 248 -4.43 -23.90 14.76
N GLY A 249 -3.83 -24.22 13.60
CA GLY A 249 -2.37 -24.28 13.46
C GLY A 249 -1.80 -23.79 12.13
N LYS A 250 -2.29 -22.69 11.56
CA LYS A 250 -1.56 -21.91 10.53
C LYS A 250 -1.80 -20.41 10.71
N GLY A 251 -0.83 -19.77 11.35
CA GLY A 251 -0.81 -18.33 11.60
C GLY A 251 0.52 -17.83 12.16
N SER A 252 1.64 -18.16 11.50
CA SER A 252 2.86 -17.33 11.43
C SER A 252 3.97 -18.05 10.67
N MET A 253 4.14 -17.68 9.41
CA MET A 253 5.42 -17.32 8.77
C MET A 253 5.14 -16.85 7.35
#